data_AF-A0A8B8BYC4-F1
#
_entry.id   AF-A0A8B8BYC4-F1
#
_cell.length_a   1.000
_cell.length_b   1.000
_cell.length_c   1.000
_cell.angle_alpha   90.00
_cell.angle_beta   90.00
_cell.angle_gamma   90.00
#
_symmetry.space_group_name_H-M   'P 1'
#
loop_
_entity.id
_entity.type
_entity.pdbx_description
1 polymer ?
#
loop_
_entity_poly.entity_id
_entity_poly.type
_entity_poly.pdbx_seq_one_letter_code
_entity_poly.pdbx_strand_id
1 'polypeptide(L)'
;MAEKKELIRIDLQELEKSIYSKYQEAATNIPVQKADVNKYSQKLITALDKQGEALHTEINAIIQGMKSDIDDMDAQHIGAIDQQEVAINHTISEITKVILDLKMLLDTSDVCLVSKYTSMTEEFGRLPAQFQVTLPTLTPQISVRTSHHLPNNTLRLYNLQGELLRSVRTKSGNLPWDIAVTRSGDLVYADYIDNSINLVSGTQIQTLIKLQGWKPYSLCSTSTGDLLVIMRSNDDKQRKVVRYSGSTEKQDIQWDDREQSDSVNK
;
A
#
# COMPACT_ATOMS: atom_id res chain seq x y z
N MET A 1 12.22 69.86 -40.47
CA MET A 1 11.65 68.84 -41.39
C MET A 1 12.71 67.91 -41.96
N ALA A 2 13.91 68.40 -42.29
CA ALA A 2 15.04 67.58 -42.76
C ALA A 2 15.61 66.63 -41.69
N GLU A 3 15.81 67.10 -40.45
CA GLU A 3 16.35 66.26 -39.34
C GLU A 3 15.48 65.04 -39.04
N LYS A 4 14.15 65.19 -39.02
CA LYS A 4 13.22 64.07 -38.82
C LYS A 4 13.29 63.03 -39.94
N LYS A 5 13.54 63.46 -41.18
CA LYS A 5 13.68 62.53 -42.32
C LYS A 5 14.96 61.69 -42.20
N GLU A 6 16.04 62.27 -41.68
CA GLU A 6 17.29 61.53 -41.51
C GLU A 6 17.21 60.52 -40.38
N LEU A 7 16.53 60.88 -39.27
CA LEU A 7 16.26 59.95 -38.17
C LEU A 7 15.45 58.74 -38.64
N ILE A 8 14.37 58.97 -39.41
CA ILE A 8 13.56 57.90 -40.02
C ILE A 8 14.43 56.97 -40.89
N ARG A 9 15.41 57.54 -41.59
CA ARG A 9 16.28 56.76 -42.49
C ARG A 9 17.24 55.87 -41.72
N ILE A 10 17.77 56.37 -40.59
CA ILE A 10 18.60 55.60 -39.67
C ILE A 10 17.78 54.48 -39.03
N ASP A 11 16.61 54.82 -38.48
CA ASP A 11 15.70 53.86 -37.83
C ASP A 11 15.30 52.74 -38.79
N LEU A 12 14.94 53.09 -40.04
CA LEU A 12 14.58 52.10 -41.05
C LEU A 12 15.74 51.14 -41.33
N GLN A 13 16.96 51.68 -41.43
CA GLN A 13 18.14 50.87 -41.73
C GLN A 13 18.51 49.93 -40.58
N GLU A 14 18.37 50.40 -39.33
CA GLU A 14 18.60 49.59 -38.14
C GLU A 14 17.53 48.51 -37.96
N LEU A 15 16.26 48.88 -38.16
CA LEU A 15 15.13 47.95 -38.09
C LEU A 15 15.24 46.84 -39.14
N GLU A 16 15.51 47.18 -40.40
CA GLU A 16 15.59 46.20 -41.48
C GLU A 16 16.83 45.29 -41.37
N LYS A 17 18.00 45.85 -41.04
CA LYS A 17 19.25 45.09 -41.12
C LYS A 17 19.63 44.36 -39.83
N SER A 18 19.33 44.92 -38.67
CA SER A 18 19.78 44.39 -37.38
C SER A 18 18.63 43.77 -36.60
N ILE A 19 17.56 44.54 -36.38
CA ILE A 19 16.48 44.13 -35.47
C ILE A 19 15.63 43.03 -36.13
N TYR A 20 15.15 43.25 -37.36
CA TYR A 20 14.29 42.29 -38.04
C TYR A 20 14.94 40.91 -38.19
N SER A 21 16.22 40.85 -38.58
CA SER A 21 16.96 39.58 -38.73
C SER A 21 17.06 38.80 -37.41
N LYS A 22 17.29 39.47 -36.28
CA LYS A 22 17.36 38.81 -34.95
C LYS A 22 16.02 38.22 -34.54
N TYR A 23 14.92 38.92 -34.80
CA TYR A 23 13.57 38.43 -34.51
C TYR A 23 13.19 37.26 -35.43
N GLN A 24 13.61 37.29 -36.69
CA GLN A 24 13.38 36.22 -37.64
C GLN A 24 14.13 34.94 -37.24
N GLU A 25 15.39 35.06 -36.81
CA GLU A 25 16.19 33.96 -36.26
C GLU A 25 15.57 33.37 -34.99
N ALA A 26 15.19 34.23 -34.04
CA ALA A 26 14.50 33.80 -32.82
C ALA A 26 13.20 33.05 -33.14
N ALA A 27 12.41 33.54 -34.12
CA ALA A 27 11.19 32.89 -34.56
C ALA A 27 11.45 31.51 -35.16
N THR A 28 12.55 31.32 -35.90
CA THR A 28 12.93 30.00 -36.46
C THR A 28 13.41 29.01 -35.39
N ASN A 29 13.88 29.48 -34.24
CA ASN A 29 14.33 28.63 -33.13
C ASN A 29 13.19 28.16 -32.21
N ILE A 30 12.06 28.87 -32.15
CA ILE A 30 10.91 28.51 -31.29
C ILE A 30 10.36 27.10 -31.58
N PRO A 31 10.17 26.66 -32.85
CA PRO A 31 9.72 25.29 -33.13
C PRO A 31 10.68 24.22 -32.62
N VAL A 32 12.00 24.47 -32.69
CA VAL A 32 13.03 23.55 -32.19
C VAL A 32 12.92 23.41 -30.68
N GLN A 33 12.84 24.53 -29.96
CA GLN A 33 12.66 24.52 -28.49
C GLN A 33 11.38 23.76 -28.07
N LYS A 34 10.26 23.99 -28.78
CA LYS A 34 9.01 23.25 -28.52
C LYS A 34 9.18 21.75 -28.74
N ALA A 35 9.88 21.34 -29.79
CA ALA A 35 10.16 19.94 -30.08
C ALA A 35 11.03 19.29 -29.00
N ASP A 36 12.05 20.01 -28.51
CA ASP A 36 12.94 19.53 -27.46
C ASP A 36 12.22 19.35 -26.12
N VAL A 37 11.38 20.31 -25.72
CA VAL A 37 10.53 20.21 -24.52
C VAL A 37 9.55 19.04 -24.62
N ASN A 38 8.91 18.86 -25.77
CA ASN A 38 8.01 17.73 -26.00
C ASN A 38 8.75 16.39 -25.92
N LYS A 39 9.93 16.30 -26.54
CA LYS A 39 10.76 15.09 -26.53
C LYS A 39 11.23 14.74 -25.11
N TYR A 40 11.63 15.74 -24.33
CA TYR A 40 11.99 15.55 -22.92
C TYR A 40 10.79 15.07 -22.09
N SER A 41 9.64 15.75 -22.24
CA SER A 41 8.41 15.40 -21.50
C SER A 41 7.95 13.98 -21.80
N GLN A 42 7.98 13.56 -23.07
CA GLN A 42 7.64 12.19 -23.48
C GLN A 42 8.59 11.16 -22.87
N LYS A 43 9.90 11.40 -22.87
CA LYS A 43 10.86 10.52 -22.21
C LYS A 43 10.57 10.36 -20.71
N LEU A 44 10.21 11.46 -20.04
CA LEU A 44 9.90 11.43 -18.61
C LEU A 44 8.63 10.62 -18.33
N ILE A 45 7.57 10.80 -19.14
CA ILE A 45 6.32 10.02 -19.04
C ILE A 45 6.61 8.53 -19.23
N THR A 46 7.33 8.16 -20.30
CA THR A 46 7.68 6.74 -20.54
C THR A 46 8.50 6.13 -19.42
N ALA A 47 9.43 6.89 -18.82
CA ALA A 47 10.21 6.41 -17.68
C ALA A 47 9.32 6.19 -16.44
N LEU A 48 8.37 7.10 -16.18
CA LEU A 48 7.43 7.00 -15.07
C LEU A 48 6.48 5.81 -15.24
N ASP A 49 5.94 5.61 -16.44
CA ASP A 49 5.05 4.48 -16.76
C ASP A 49 5.78 3.16 -16.54
N LYS A 50 7.02 3.04 -17.04
CA LYS A 50 7.85 1.84 -16.86
C LYS A 50 8.14 1.55 -15.37
N GLN A 51 8.35 2.59 -14.57
CA GLN A 51 8.53 2.43 -13.13
C GLN A 51 7.24 1.99 -12.44
N GLY A 52 6.09 2.54 -12.84
CA GLY A 52 4.78 2.12 -12.35
C GLY A 52 4.49 0.66 -12.64
N GLU A 53 4.76 0.20 -13.87
CA GLU A 53 4.63 -1.21 -14.27
C GLU A 53 5.52 -2.13 -13.43
N ALA A 54 6.77 -1.72 -13.17
CA ALA A 54 7.69 -2.48 -12.33
C ALA A 54 7.16 -2.63 -10.89
N LEU A 55 6.68 -1.54 -10.28
CA LEU A 55 6.10 -1.55 -8.94
C LEU A 55 4.83 -2.42 -8.87
N HIS A 56 3.94 -2.32 -9.86
CA HIS A 56 2.77 -3.19 -9.95
C HIS A 56 3.15 -4.66 -10.07
N THR A 57 4.22 -4.96 -10.82
CA THR A 57 4.73 -6.33 -10.96
C THR A 57 5.26 -6.86 -9.62
N GLU A 58 6.02 -6.06 -8.87
CA GLU A 58 6.51 -6.46 -7.53
C GLU A 58 5.36 -6.69 -6.55
N ILE A 59 4.36 -5.79 -6.51
CA ILE A 59 3.16 -5.96 -5.66
C ILE A 59 2.45 -7.26 -6.03
N ASN A 60 2.24 -7.52 -7.32
CA ASN A 60 1.61 -8.74 -7.78
C ASN A 60 2.41 -9.98 -7.38
N ALA A 61 3.74 -9.96 -7.50
CA ALA A 61 4.59 -11.07 -7.09
C ALA A 61 4.45 -11.38 -5.59
N ILE A 62 4.42 -10.36 -4.73
CA ILE A 62 4.19 -10.52 -3.28
C ILE A 62 2.81 -11.12 -3.01
N ILE A 63 1.76 -10.61 -3.65
CA ILE A 63 0.38 -11.13 -3.50
C ILE A 63 0.32 -12.60 -3.93
N GLN A 64 0.98 -12.98 -5.02
CA GLN A 64 1.02 -14.36 -5.48
C GLN A 64 1.80 -15.27 -4.51
N GLY A 65 2.90 -14.78 -3.92
CA GLY A 65 3.60 -15.50 -2.85
C GLY A 65 2.68 -15.80 -1.67
N MET A 66 1.94 -14.78 -1.20
CA MET A 66 0.99 -14.96 -0.10
C MET A 66 -0.14 -15.95 -0.43
N LYS A 67 -0.59 -16.00 -1.69
CA LYS A 67 -1.58 -17.00 -2.14
C LYS A 67 -1.00 -18.41 -2.15
N SER A 68 0.23 -18.57 -2.65
CA SER A 68 0.92 -19.86 -2.64
C SER A 68 1.09 -20.40 -1.21
N ASP A 69 1.46 -19.53 -0.26
CA ASP A 69 1.58 -19.92 1.15
C ASP A 69 0.24 -20.40 1.75
N ILE A 70 -0.88 -19.81 1.32
CA ILE A 70 -2.23 -20.25 1.71
C ILE A 70 -2.54 -21.61 1.10
N ASP A 71 -2.30 -21.78 -0.21
CA ASP A 71 -2.56 -23.04 -0.91
C ASP A 71 -1.74 -24.21 -0.30
N ASP A 72 -0.47 -23.97 0.06
CA ASP A 72 0.40 -24.95 0.71
C ASP A 72 -0.11 -25.36 2.10
N MET A 73 -0.54 -24.38 2.89
CA MET A 73 -1.11 -24.63 4.22
C MET A 73 -2.44 -25.38 4.14
N ASP A 74 -3.31 -25.02 3.19
CA ASP A 74 -4.57 -25.72 2.95
C ASP A 74 -4.32 -27.19 2.56
N ALA A 75 -3.36 -27.44 1.68
CA ALA A 75 -2.97 -28.80 1.30
C ALA A 75 -2.48 -29.63 2.50
N GLN A 76 -1.66 -29.03 3.39
CA GLN A 76 -1.19 -29.69 4.61
C GLN A 76 -2.33 -30.00 5.59
N HIS A 77 -3.22 -29.03 5.82
CA HIS A 77 -4.36 -29.21 6.72
C HIS A 77 -5.33 -30.27 6.20
N ILE A 78 -5.66 -30.24 4.91
CA ILE A 78 -6.51 -31.25 4.28
C ILE A 78 -5.86 -32.63 4.40
N GLY A 79 -4.58 -32.76 4.08
CA GLY A 79 -3.86 -34.03 4.20
C GLY A 79 -3.84 -34.59 5.63
N ALA A 80 -3.72 -33.74 6.65
CA ALA A 80 -3.78 -34.16 8.05
C ALA A 80 -5.20 -34.63 8.45
N ILE A 81 -6.24 -33.94 7.96
CA ILE A 81 -7.64 -34.32 8.17
C ILE A 81 -7.94 -35.66 7.48
N ASP A 82 -7.48 -35.87 6.25
CA ASP A 82 -7.66 -37.12 5.51
C ASP A 82 -7.02 -38.30 6.25
N GLN A 83 -5.81 -38.12 6.82
CA GLN A 83 -5.16 -39.14 7.62
C GLN A 83 -5.94 -39.46 8.90
N GLN A 84 -6.48 -38.44 9.56
CA GLN A 84 -7.32 -38.62 10.74
C GLN A 84 -8.60 -39.38 10.38
N GLU A 85 -9.24 -39.06 9.26
CA GLU A 85 -10.42 -39.78 8.76
C GLU A 85 -10.12 -41.27 8.55
N VAL A 86 -9.00 -41.60 7.89
CA VAL A 86 -8.58 -42.99 7.69
C VAL A 86 -8.40 -43.72 9.02
N ALA A 87 -7.73 -43.11 10.00
CA ALA A 87 -7.51 -43.72 11.32
C ALA A 87 -8.81 -43.95 12.09
N ILE A 88 -9.74 -42.99 12.04
CA ILE A 88 -11.06 -43.12 12.67
C ILE A 88 -11.87 -44.23 12.00
N ASN A 89 -11.93 -44.25 10.67
CA ASN A 89 -12.66 -45.27 9.92
C ASN A 89 -12.10 -46.68 10.16
N HIS A 90 -10.77 -46.80 10.27
CA HIS A 90 -10.14 -48.06 10.66
C HIS A 90 -10.56 -48.51 12.06
N THR A 91 -10.50 -47.61 13.05
CA THR A 91 -10.90 -47.89 14.44
C THR A 91 -12.38 -48.28 14.52
N ILE A 92 -13.26 -47.61 13.76
CA ILE A 92 -14.68 -47.96 13.65
C ILE A 92 -14.84 -49.39 13.12
N SER A 93 -14.04 -49.79 12.13
CA SER A 93 -14.07 -51.16 11.59
C SER A 93 -13.66 -52.20 12.63
N GLU A 94 -12.63 -51.92 13.42
CA GLU A 94 -12.17 -52.80 14.51
C GLU A 94 -13.22 -52.94 15.62
N ILE A 95 -13.76 -51.80 16.10
CA ILE A 95 -14.86 -51.79 17.08
C ILE A 95 -16.06 -52.59 16.57
N THR A 96 -16.39 -52.45 15.29
CA THR A 96 -17.52 -53.19 14.67
C THR A 96 -17.30 -54.70 14.75
N LYS A 97 -16.08 -55.18 14.49
CA LYS A 97 -15.73 -56.61 14.62
C LYS A 97 -15.82 -57.08 16.08
N VAL A 98 -15.24 -56.31 17.00
CA VAL A 98 -15.29 -56.62 18.44
C VAL A 98 -16.74 -56.72 18.92
N ILE A 99 -17.62 -55.78 18.52
CA ILE A 99 -19.04 -55.84 18.87
C ILE A 99 -19.71 -57.12 18.34
N LEU A 100 -19.38 -57.56 17.13
CA LEU A 100 -19.90 -58.82 16.58
C LEU A 100 -19.42 -60.03 17.38
N ASP A 101 -18.12 -60.09 17.68
CA ASP A 101 -17.52 -61.19 18.46
C ASP A 101 -18.12 -61.26 19.87
N LEU A 102 -18.34 -60.10 20.51
CA LEU A 102 -18.97 -60.03 21.83
C LEU A 102 -20.44 -60.48 21.79
N LYS A 103 -21.19 -60.15 20.74
CA LYS A 103 -22.57 -60.66 20.57
C LYS A 103 -22.57 -62.17 20.42
N MET A 104 -21.69 -62.73 19.59
CA MET A 104 -21.55 -64.18 19.45
C MET A 104 -21.15 -64.87 20.77
N LEU A 105 -20.28 -64.24 21.55
CA LEU A 105 -19.87 -64.74 22.86
C LEU A 105 -21.02 -64.69 23.89
N LEU A 106 -21.91 -63.69 23.81
CA LEU A 106 -23.10 -63.62 24.66
C LEU A 106 -24.13 -64.70 24.31
N ASP A 107 -24.24 -65.08 23.04
CA ASP A 107 -25.17 -66.09 22.55
C ASP A 107 -24.67 -67.55 22.76
N THR A 108 -23.40 -67.74 23.16
CA THR A 108 -22.82 -69.08 23.34
C THR A 108 -23.27 -69.74 24.66
N SER A 109 -23.40 -71.06 24.64
CA SER A 109 -23.61 -71.86 25.86
C SER A 109 -22.30 -72.33 26.52
N ASP A 110 -21.14 -72.01 25.94
CA ASP A 110 -19.83 -72.42 26.45
C ASP A 110 -19.32 -71.49 27.58
N VAL A 111 -19.52 -71.94 28.82
CA VAL A 111 -19.12 -71.22 30.04
C VAL A 111 -17.59 -71.01 30.14
N CYS A 112 -16.79 -71.91 29.55
CA CYS A 112 -15.32 -71.79 29.58
C CYS A 112 -14.81 -70.67 28.67
N LEU A 113 -15.52 -70.34 27.59
CA LEU A 113 -15.19 -69.21 26.72
C LEU A 113 -15.57 -67.87 27.35
N VAL A 114 -16.77 -67.78 27.92
CA VAL A 114 -17.27 -66.55 28.57
C VAL A 114 -16.42 -66.18 29.79
N SER A 115 -16.01 -67.16 30.61
CA SER A 115 -15.21 -66.93 31.82
C SER A 115 -13.78 -66.42 31.54
N LYS A 116 -13.27 -66.58 30.31
CA LYS A 116 -11.95 -66.06 29.89
C LYS A 116 -12.00 -64.64 29.33
N TYR A 117 -13.19 -64.07 29.13
CA TYR A 117 -13.33 -62.73 28.57
C TYR A 117 -12.75 -61.66 29.50
N THR A 118 -11.99 -60.73 28.92
CA THR A 118 -11.49 -59.52 29.56
C THR A 118 -11.98 -58.30 28.81
N SER A 119 -12.44 -57.28 29.54
CA SER A 119 -12.98 -56.06 28.96
C SER A 119 -11.96 -55.32 28.09
N MET A 120 -12.36 -54.94 26.88
CA MET A 120 -11.55 -54.12 25.95
C MET A 120 -12.01 -52.65 25.92
N THR A 121 -12.90 -52.24 26.81
CA THR A 121 -13.45 -50.87 26.83
C THR A 121 -12.39 -49.80 27.09
N GLU A 122 -11.31 -50.13 27.81
CA GLU A 122 -10.19 -49.20 28.01
C GLU A 122 -9.36 -48.98 26.73
N GLU A 123 -9.26 -49.99 25.86
CA GLU A 123 -8.48 -49.95 24.63
C GLU A 123 -9.10 -49.00 23.60
N PHE A 124 -10.43 -49.02 23.47
CA PHE A 124 -11.20 -48.11 22.60
C PHE A 124 -11.75 -46.89 23.33
N GLY A 125 -11.45 -46.74 24.62
CA GLY A 125 -11.98 -45.66 25.46
C GLY A 125 -11.40 -44.28 25.14
N ARG A 126 -10.34 -44.21 24.33
CA ARG A 126 -9.70 -42.97 23.90
C ARG A 126 -9.83 -42.80 22.39
N LEU A 127 -10.29 -41.62 21.98
CA LEU A 127 -10.32 -41.24 20.57
C LEU A 127 -8.89 -41.11 20.02
N PRO A 128 -8.65 -41.47 18.74
CA PRO A 128 -7.44 -41.09 18.04
C PRO A 128 -7.22 -39.57 18.10
N ALA A 129 -5.95 -39.15 18.02
CA ALA A 129 -5.58 -37.75 18.10
C ALA A 129 -6.35 -36.91 17.07
N GLN A 130 -6.95 -35.81 17.53
CA GLN A 130 -7.71 -34.90 16.67
C GLN A 130 -6.83 -33.75 16.20
N PHE A 131 -6.81 -33.51 14.89
CA PHE A 131 -6.11 -32.37 14.32
C PHE A 131 -6.87 -31.07 14.61
N GLN A 132 -6.16 -30.06 15.13
CA GLN A 132 -6.73 -28.74 15.36
C GLN A 132 -6.22 -27.77 14.29
N VAL A 133 -7.14 -27.27 13.47
CA VAL A 133 -6.83 -26.26 12.44
C VAL A 133 -6.74 -24.89 13.10
N THR A 134 -5.63 -24.18 12.86
CA THR A 134 -5.51 -22.75 13.19
C THR A 134 -5.25 -21.99 11.90
N LEU A 135 -6.14 -21.06 11.53
CA LEU A 135 -6.01 -20.28 10.30
C LEU A 135 -5.52 -18.85 10.59
N PRO A 136 -4.60 -18.31 9.78
CA PRO A 136 -4.20 -16.91 9.89
C PRO A 136 -5.37 -16.01 9.48
N THR A 137 -5.50 -14.87 10.16
CA THR A 137 -6.50 -13.85 9.83
C THR A 137 -5.83 -12.74 9.02
N LEU A 138 -6.25 -12.55 7.77
CA LEU A 138 -5.86 -11.36 7.01
C LEU A 138 -6.54 -10.14 7.64
N THR A 139 -5.75 -9.20 8.16
CA THR A 139 -6.27 -7.90 8.59
C THR A 139 -6.04 -6.91 7.44
N PRO A 140 -7.07 -6.55 6.65
CA PRO A 140 -6.89 -5.69 5.50
C PRO A 140 -6.41 -4.30 5.94
N GLN A 141 -5.46 -3.72 5.20
CA GLN A 141 -5.19 -2.29 5.31
C GLN A 141 -6.34 -1.52 4.67
N ILE A 142 -6.91 -0.61 5.45
CA ILE A 142 -8.15 0.09 5.18
C ILE A 142 -8.06 0.89 3.88
N SER A 143 -9.05 0.75 2.99
CA SER A 143 -9.30 1.74 1.94
C SER A 143 -10.02 2.93 2.55
N VAL A 144 -9.29 3.93 3.02
CA VAL A 144 -9.92 5.22 3.33
C VAL A 144 -9.91 6.05 2.05
N ARG A 145 -11.08 6.52 1.61
CA ARG A 145 -11.21 7.37 0.43
C ARG A 145 -11.42 8.81 0.88
N THR A 146 -10.58 9.73 0.39
CA THR A 146 -10.86 11.17 0.47
C THR A 146 -11.62 11.56 -0.80
N SER A 147 -12.95 11.56 -0.73
CA SER A 147 -13.75 12.11 -1.82
C SER A 147 -13.55 13.62 -1.85
N HIS A 148 -12.85 14.11 -2.87
CA HIS A 148 -12.70 15.54 -3.20
C HIS A 148 -14.05 16.24 -3.56
N HIS A 149 -15.17 15.52 -3.47
CA HIS A 149 -16.51 15.99 -3.83
C HIS A 149 -17.55 15.89 -2.69
N LEU A 150 -17.14 15.65 -1.44
CA LEU A 150 -18.08 15.66 -0.31
C LEU A 150 -17.66 16.71 0.74
N PRO A 151 -18.58 17.57 1.22
CA PRO A 151 -18.27 18.71 2.09
C PRO A 151 -17.96 18.33 3.54
N ASN A 152 -17.62 17.07 3.79
CA ASN A 152 -17.45 16.56 5.13
C ASN A 152 -15.98 16.23 5.31
N ASN A 153 -15.29 17.16 5.97
CA ASN A 153 -13.99 17.08 6.65
C ASN A 153 -13.90 15.97 7.70
N THR A 154 -14.41 14.79 7.34
CA THR A 154 -14.70 13.66 8.21
C THR A 154 -14.12 12.40 7.61
N LEU A 155 -13.19 11.80 8.33
CA LEU A 155 -12.59 10.50 8.02
C LEU A 155 -13.58 9.41 8.41
N ARG A 156 -13.83 8.46 7.52
CA ARG A 156 -14.74 7.33 7.72
C ARG A 156 -14.03 6.00 7.49
N LEU A 157 -14.19 5.09 8.44
CA LEU A 157 -13.67 3.73 8.41
C LEU A 157 -14.81 2.77 8.07
N TYR A 158 -14.62 1.94 7.05
CA TYR A 158 -15.57 0.92 6.62
C TYR A 158 -14.98 -0.48 6.77
N ASN A 159 -15.82 -1.49 7.02
CA ASN A 159 -15.42 -2.89 6.88
C ASN A 159 -15.50 -3.36 5.42
N LEU A 160 -15.09 -4.60 5.17
CA LEU A 160 -15.08 -5.19 3.82
C LEU A 160 -16.48 -5.35 3.22
N GLN A 161 -17.51 -5.42 4.07
CA GLN A 161 -18.92 -5.49 3.68
C GLN A 161 -19.49 -4.09 3.36
N GLY A 162 -18.71 -3.01 3.53
CA GLY A 162 -19.13 -1.63 3.28
C GLY A 162 -19.83 -0.96 4.46
N GLU A 163 -19.89 -1.60 5.63
CA GLU A 163 -20.50 -1.05 6.85
C GLU A 163 -19.56 -0.02 7.51
N LEU A 164 -20.13 1.10 7.95
CA LEU A 164 -19.38 2.17 8.60
C LEU A 164 -19.03 1.78 10.05
N LEU A 165 -17.74 1.58 10.33
CA LEU A 165 -17.24 1.24 11.67
C LEU A 165 -16.93 2.49 12.52
N ARG A 166 -16.38 3.54 11.90
CA ARG A 166 -15.97 4.75 12.64
C ARG A 166 -16.05 5.99 11.78
N SER A 167 -16.30 7.14 12.40
CA SER A 167 -16.30 8.45 11.78
C SER A 167 -15.66 9.46 12.72
N VAL A 168 -14.68 10.24 12.26
CA VAL A 168 -14.02 11.28 13.04
C VAL A 168 -13.78 12.52 12.19
N ARG A 169 -14.01 13.71 12.75
CA ARG A 169 -13.76 14.97 12.06
C ARG A 169 -12.28 15.33 12.15
N THR A 170 -11.67 15.83 11.09
CA THR A 170 -10.27 16.29 11.12
C THR A 170 -10.09 17.42 12.14
N LYS A 171 -8.88 17.56 12.67
CA LYS A 171 -8.55 18.49 13.76
C LYS A 171 -8.72 19.95 13.34
N SER A 172 -8.26 20.29 12.14
CA SER A 172 -8.36 21.61 11.54
C SER A 172 -9.74 21.91 10.94
N GLY A 173 -10.53 20.86 10.68
CA GLY A 173 -11.71 20.96 9.83
C GLY A 173 -11.42 21.01 8.32
N ASN A 174 -10.17 20.83 7.89
CA ASN A 174 -9.83 20.70 6.47
C ASN A 174 -10.03 19.27 5.96
N LEU A 175 -10.15 19.13 4.64
CA LEU A 175 -10.10 17.81 4.02
C LEU A 175 -8.67 17.26 4.16
N PRO A 176 -8.53 16.00 4.60
CA PRO A 176 -7.26 15.29 4.57
C PRO A 176 -6.82 15.15 3.10
N TRP A 177 -5.58 15.48 2.82
CA TRP A 177 -5.04 15.39 1.46
C TRP A 177 -4.68 13.95 1.10
N ASP A 178 -4.12 13.24 2.08
CA ASP A 178 -3.78 11.83 1.98
C ASP A 178 -3.87 11.16 3.35
N ILE A 179 -3.97 9.83 3.36
CA ILE A 179 -4.15 9.00 4.55
C ILE A 179 -3.45 7.67 4.41
N ALA A 180 -2.94 7.17 5.54
CA ALA A 180 -2.34 5.85 5.63
C ALA A 180 -2.71 5.19 6.95
N VAL A 181 -2.44 3.89 7.05
CA VAL A 181 -2.61 3.12 8.29
C VAL A 181 -1.23 2.74 8.83
N THR A 182 -1.01 3.03 10.10
CA THR A 182 0.22 2.66 10.81
C THR A 182 0.28 1.15 11.08
N ARG A 183 1.44 0.64 11.46
CA ARG A 183 1.62 -0.77 11.82
C ARG A 183 0.71 -1.23 12.99
N SER A 184 0.36 -0.33 13.91
CA SER A 184 -0.58 -0.63 15.01
C SER A 184 -2.06 -0.64 14.58
N GLY A 185 -2.36 -0.29 13.33
CA GLY A 185 -3.73 -0.16 12.83
C GLY A 185 -4.37 1.22 13.08
N ASP A 186 -3.62 2.16 13.67
CA ASP A 186 -4.08 3.56 13.81
C ASP A 186 -4.00 4.29 12.46
N LEU A 187 -4.91 5.23 12.23
CA LEU A 187 -4.96 6.01 10.99
C LEU A 187 -4.08 7.26 11.12
N VAL A 188 -3.31 7.58 10.08
CA VAL A 188 -2.63 8.87 9.94
C VAL A 188 -3.16 9.62 8.73
N TYR A 189 -3.25 10.96 8.84
CA TYR A 189 -3.64 11.82 7.73
C TYR A 189 -2.76 13.06 7.58
N ALA A 190 -2.61 13.49 6.33
CA ALA A 190 -1.91 14.70 5.94
C ALA A 190 -2.92 15.84 5.83
N ASP A 191 -2.65 16.92 6.56
CA ASP A 191 -3.37 18.17 6.46
C ASP A 191 -2.51 19.16 5.68
N TYR A 192 -2.80 19.29 4.39
CA TYR A 192 -2.03 20.13 3.47
C TYR A 192 -2.11 21.61 3.85
N ILE A 193 -3.25 22.07 4.38
CA ILE A 193 -3.50 23.48 4.68
C ILE A 193 -2.98 23.83 6.08
N ASP A 194 -3.11 22.93 7.06
CA ASP A 194 -2.54 23.13 8.40
C ASP A 194 -1.04 22.78 8.47
N ASN A 195 -0.43 22.28 7.39
CA ASN A 195 0.96 21.84 7.35
C ASN A 195 1.27 20.80 8.45
N SER A 196 0.37 19.84 8.66
CA SER A 196 0.49 18.89 9.75
C SER A 196 0.18 17.45 9.34
N ILE A 197 0.78 16.51 10.05
CA ILE A 197 0.47 15.09 9.96
C ILE A 197 -0.13 14.71 11.29
N ASN A 198 -1.30 14.09 11.25
CA ASN A 198 -2.11 13.84 12.44
C ASN A 198 -2.39 12.34 12.56
N LEU A 199 -2.25 11.81 13.77
CA LEU A 199 -2.59 10.43 14.13
C LEU A 199 -3.99 10.40 14.74
N VAL A 200 -4.78 9.43 14.32
CA VAL A 200 -6.10 9.11 14.84
C VAL A 200 -6.03 7.76 15.53
N SER A 201 -6.22 7.77 16.84
CA SER A 201 -6.37 6.55 17.64
C SER A 201 -7.74 6.55 18.30
N GLY A 202 -8.57 5.56 17.99
CA GLY A 202 -9.98 5.59 18.40
C GLY A 202 -10.70 6.78 17.75
N THR A 203 -11.30 7.62 18.58
CA THR A 203 -11.93 8.90 18.22
C THR A 203 -11.04 10.10 18.52
N GLN A 204 -9.85 9.88 19.09
CA GLN A 204 -8.92 10.95 19.46
C GLN A 204 -7.98 11.27 18.30
N ILE A 205 -7.68 12.56 18.14
CA ILE A 205 -6.74 13.05 17.13
C ILE A 205 -5.61 13.82 17.81
N GLN A 206 -4.37 13.40 17.54
CA GLN A 206 -3.17 14.09 17.95
C GLN A 206 -2.37 14.55 16.73
N THR A 207 -1.76 15.73 16.82
CA THR A 207 -0.83 16.20 15.79
C THR A 207 0.51 15.52 16.04
N LEU A 208 0.93 14.67 15.11
CA LEU A 208 2.17 13.90 15.22
C LEU A 208 3.37 14.73 14.77
N ILE A 209 3.22 15.45 13.65
CA ILE A 209 4.28 16.26 13.05
C ILE A 209 3.68 17.60 12.61
N LYS A 210 4.34 18.70 13.00
CA LYS A 210 4.03 20.05 12.50
C LYS A 210 5.17 20.51 11.61
N LEU A 211 4.87 20.79 10.34
CA LEU A 211 5.85 21.12 9.32
C LEU A 211 6.01 22.63 9.19
N GLN A 212 7.26 23.09 9.10
CA GLN A 212 7.61 24.50 8.91
C GLN A 212 8.18 24.69 7.52
N GLY A 213 7.56 25.53 6.70
CA GLY A 213 7.99 25.76 5.31
C GLY A 213 7.60 24.67 4.30
N TRP A 214 6.99 23.58 4.77
CA TRP A 214 6.62 22.41 3.98
C TRP A 214 5.16 22.01 4.19
N LYS A 215 4.55 21.48 3.13
CA LYS A 215 3.17 20.98 3.12
C LYS A 215 3.18 19.47 2.84
N PRO A 216 2.54 18.64 3.69
CA PRO A 216 2.49 17.21 3.48
C PRO A 216 1.50 16.91 2.35
N TYR A 217 1.98 16.26 1.30
CA TYR A 217 1.21 15.97 0.10
C TYR A 217 0.77 14.50 0.03
N SER A 218 1.63 13.57 0.43
CA SER A 218 1.29 12.15 0.47
C SER A 218 1.98 11.45 1.63
N LEU A 219 1.36 10.39 2.14
CA LEU A 219 1.81 9.58 3.27
C LEU A 219 1.76 8.10 2.89
N CYS A 220 2.78 7.36 3.30
CA CYS A 220 2.77 5.91 3.25
C CYS A 220 3.38 5.35 4.53
N SER A 221 2.88 4.23 5.01
CA SER A 221 3.47 3.49 6.13
C SER A 221 4.39 2.40 5.58
N THR A 222 5.56 2.26 6.19
CA THR A 222 6.50 1.18 5.88
C THR A 222 6.20 -0.05 6.75
N SER A 223 6.64 -1.22 6.31
CA SER A 223 6.53 -2.47 7.10
C SER A 223 7.21 -2.38 8.48
N THR A 224 8.22 -1.52 8.62
CA THR A 224 8.92 -1.28 9.89
C THR A 224 8.12 -0.41 10.87
N GLY A 225 7.08 0.28 10.41
CA GLY A 225 6.27 1.22 11.19
C GLY A 225 6.65 2.70 11.00
N ASP A 226 7.68 2.99 10.20
CA ASP A 226 8.03 4.36 9.81
C ASP A 226 7.03 4.92 8.79
N LEU A 227 6.90 6.25 8.74
CA LEU A 227 6.09 6.99 7.77
C LEU A 227 6.98 7.63 6.70
N LEU A 228 6.72 7.31 5.44
CA LEU A 228 7.26 8.05 4.30
C LEU A 228 6.29 9.16 3.93
N VAL A 229 6.82 10.38 3.85
CA VAL A 229 6.02 11.58 3.60
C VAL A 229 6.59 12.30 2.39
N ILE A 230 5.77 12.45 1.35
CA ILE A 230 6.08 13.35 0.24
C ILE A 230 5.59 14.74 0.60
N MET A 231 6.47 15.73 0.51
CA MET A 231 6.19 17.12 0.85
C MET A 231 6.44 18.06 -0.32
N ARG A 232 5.74 19.19 -0.33
CA ARG A 232 6.02 20.34 -1.18
C ARG A 232 6.48 21.53 -0.34
N SER A 233 7.39 22.34 -0.86
CA SER A 233 7.69 23.63 -0.24
C SER A 233 6.49 24.56 -0.33
N ASN A 234 6.41 25.55 0.55
CA ASN A 234 5.28 26.51 0.57
C ASN A 234 5.11 27.30 -0.74
N ASP A 235 6.18 27.48 -1.50
CA ASP A 235 6.20 28.12 -2.82
C ASP A 235 5.98 27.14 -3.99
N ASP A 236 5.69 25.87 -3.68
CA ASP A 236 5.44 24.77 -4.62
C ASP A 236 6.60 24.44 -5.58
N LYS A 237 7.80 24.99 -5.34
CA LYS A 237 8.98 24.78 -6.21
C LYS A 237 9.72 23.48 -5.91
N GLN A 238 9.79 23.09 -4.64
CA GLN A 238 10.60 21.97 -4.21
C GLN A 238 9.73 20.81 -3.74
N ARG A 239 10.25 19.61 -3.93
CA ARG A 239 9.66 18.37 -3.42
C ARG A 239 10.70 17.59 -2.67
N LYS A 240 10.30 16.99 -1.55
CA LYS A 240 11.14 16.05 -0.82
C LYS A 240 10.33 14.89 -0.29
N VAL A 241 10.99 13.76 -0.12
CA VAL A 241 10.48 12.59 0.58
C VAL A 241 11.22 12.50 1.89
N VAL A 242 10.49 12.39 2.99
CA VAL A 242 11.06 12.28 4.33
C VAL A 242 10.55 11.03 4.99
N ARG A 243 11.45 10.25 5.59
CA ARG A 243 11.12 9.09 6.42
C ARG A 243 11.11 9.51 7.88
N TYR A 244 9.96 9.37 8.53
CA TYR A 244 9.78 9.60 9.96
C TYR A 244 9.63 8.28 10.71
N SER A 245 10.24 8.19 11.89
CA SER A 245 9.93 7.16 12.89
C SER A 245 9.23 7.84 14.04
N GLY A 246 7.91 7.62 14.16
CA GLY A 246 7.05 8.45 14.99
C GLY A 246 7.05 9.91 14.51
N SER A 247 7.46 10.84 15.37
CA SER A 247 7.65 12.26 15.02
C SER A 247 9.09 12.64 14.65
N THR A 248 10.03 11.68 14.70
CA THR A 248 11.46 11.92 14.48
C THR A 248 11.84 11.66 13.03
N GLU A 249 12.45 12.65 12.38
CA GLU A 249 13.01 12.51 11.03
C GLU A 249 14.22 11.57 11.04
N LYS A 250 14.23 10.58 10.14
CA LYS A 250 15.30 9.58 10.01
C LYS A 250 16.14 9.77 8.75
N GLN A 251 15.50 10.24 7.69
CA GLN A 251 16.12 10.38 6.39
C GLN A 251 15.29 11.35 5.56
N ASP A 252 15.93 12.17 4.75
CA ASP A 252 15.30 12.99 3.74
C ASP A 252 15.98 12.78 2.38
N ILE A 253 15.17 12.88 1.33
CA ILE A 253 15.59 12.85 -0.06
C ILE A 253 14.88 14.03 -0.73
N GLN A 254 15.63 15.08 -1.01
CA GLN A 254 15.11 16.27 -1.66
C GLN A 254 15.51 16.28 -3.14
N TRP A 255 14.59 16.72 -4.00
CA TRP A 255 14.91 17.00 -5.39
C TRP A 255 15.70 18.31 -5.47
N ASP A 256 16.97 18.22 -5.87
CA ASP A 256 17.82 19.38 -6.14
C ASP A 256 17.62 19.82 -7.60
N ASP A 257 17.20 21.06 -7.84
CA ASP A 257 17.23 21.71 -9.16
C ASP A 257 18.67 22.10 -9.55
N ARG A 258 19.63 21.17 -9.46
CA ARG A 258 20.96 21.42 -10.02
C ARG A 258 20.89 21.27 -11.53
N GLU A 259 20.47 22.34 -12.19
CA GLU A 259 20.89 22.58 -13.55
C GLU A 259 22.41 22.80 -13.58
N GLN A 260 23.02 22.07 -14.49
CA GLN A 260 24.39 22.15 -14.95
C GLN A 260 24.69 23.59 -15.39
N SER A 261 25.28 24.38 -14.51
CA SER A 261 25.97 25.62 -14.90
C SER A 261 27.42 25.29 -15.27
N ASP A 262 27.59 24.56 -16.37
CA ASP A 262 28.88 24.55 -17.08
C ASP A 262 29.04 25.92 -17.75
N SER A 263 29.40 26.89 -16.92
CA SER A 263 30.05 28.11 -17.33
C SER A 263 31.50 27.76 -17.69
N VAL A 264 31.73 27.35 -18.94
CA VAL A 264 33.05 27.51 -19.55
C VAL A 264 33.02 28.77 -20.38
N ASN A 265 33.33 29.88 -19.71
CA ASN A 265 34.04 30.98 -20.35
C ASN A 265 35.36 30.44 -20.91
N LYS A 266 35.49 30.40 -22.23
CA LYS A 266 36.74 30.69 -22.94
C LYS A 266 36.45 31.11 -24.37
#